data_AF-A0A7C6BAD5-F1
#
_entry.id   AF-A0A7C6BAD5-F1
#
_cell.length_a   1.000
_cell.length_b   1.000
_cell.length_c   1.000
_cell.angle_alpha   90.00
_cell.angle_beta   90.00
_cell.angle_gamma   90.00
#
_symmetry.space_group_name_H-M   'P 1'
#
loop_
_entity.id
_entity.type
_entity.pdbx_description
1 polymer ?
#
loop_
_entity_poly.entity_id
_entity_poly.type
_entity_poly.pdbx_seq_one_letter_code
_entity_poly.pdbx_strand_id
1 'polypeptide(L)'
;LAIVALASPVITKEYTNSKKEGRDIVLIVDTSDSMRERGFDPSNRQKNKFEVVKEVAASFVQKRQNDRVALITFADIAFVASPLTFETEFLQQIIGMQRLGIAGKRTAINDALVQSYSMLEKSKAKSKIIILLTDGVDNVSQVTTEELTSLVEKSKVKLYTIGVGSERDFDGVYLRKIAKAGKGQAYAARNAHMLSKVYDEIDRLEASQMDDKKVVQHIYLFIYPLLFSILLLLFFIYFKTKRSL
;
A
#
# COMPACT_ATOMS: atom_id res chain seq x y z
N LEU A 1 21.24 -19.91 -44.45
CA LEU A 1 20.99 -20.14 -43.01
C LEU A 1 21.99 -19.45 -42.10
N ALA A 2 23.30 -19.49 -42.37
CA ALA A 2 24.29 -18.69 -41.62
C ALA A 2 23.96 -17.18 -41.55
N ILE A 3 23.48 -16.57 -42.65
CA ILE A 3 23.06 -15.16 -42.68
C ILE A 3 21.87 -14.91 -41.73
N VAL A 4 20.93 -15.86 -41.62
CA VAL A 4 19.78 -15.78 -40.71
C VAL A 4 20.21 -15.97 -39.26
N ALA A 5 21.23 -16.80 -39.00
CA ALA A 5 21.82 -16.92 -37.67
C ALA A 5 22.53 -15.63 -37.23
N LEU A 6 23.26 -14.97 -38.14
CA LEU A 6 23.93 -13.69 -37.89
C LEU A 6 22.93 -12.56 -37.62
N ALA A 7 21.76 -12.59 -38.27
CA ALA A 7 20.66 -11.66 -38.00
C ALA A 7 20.05 -11.81 -36.59
N SER A 8 20.46 -12.84 -35.82
CA SER A 8 20.08 -13.06 -34.42
C SER A 8 18.59 -12.87 -34.16
N PRO A 9 17.70 -13.67 -34.78
CA PRO A 9 16.27 -13.55 -34.58
C PRO A 9 15.93 -13.69 -33.08
N VAL A 10 15.17 -12.74 -32.57
CA VAL A 10 14.76 -12.67 -31.17
C VAL A 10 13.24 -12.78 -31.11
N ILE A 11 12.73 -13.60 -30.20
CA ILE A 11 11.35 -13.45 -29.72
C ILE A 11 11.40 -12.64 -28.44
N THR A 12 10.78 -11.47 -28.48
CA THR A 12 10.50 -10.67 -27.29
C THR A 12 9.31 -11.27 -26.56
N LYS A 13 9.53 -11.74 -25.33
CA LYS A 13 8.45 -12.02 -24.39
C LYS A 13 8.42 -10.91 -23.37
N GLU A 14 7.34 -10.15 -23.37
CA GLU A 14 7.04 -9.24 -22.26
C GLU A 14 6.59 -10.08 -21.08
N TYR A 15 7.42 -10.18 -20.05
CA TYR A 15 6.98 -10.70 -18.76
C TYR A 15 6.62 -9.51 -17.88
N THR A 16 5.35 -9.38 -17.53
CA THR A 16 4.98 -8.59 -16.35
C THR A 16 5.56 -9.33 -15.14
N ASN A 17 6.52 -8.71 -14.47
CA ASN A 17 7.09 -9.26 -13.24
C ASN A 17 5.98 -9.25 -12.19
N SER A 18 5.23 -10.34 -12.06
CA SER A 18 4.21 -10.53 -11.02
C SER A 18 4.84 -10.79 -9.65
N LYS A 19 6.01 -10.21 -9.37
CA LYS A 19 6.41 -9.98 -7.99
C LYS A 19 5.45 -8.89 -7.53
N LYS A 20 4.54 -9.22 -6.60
CA LYS A 20 3.64 -8.26 -5.97
C LYS A 20 4.48 -7.12 -5.37
N GLU A 21 4.87 -6.13 -6.17
CA GLU A 21 5.54 -4.90 -5.74
C GLU A 21 4.47 -3.97 -5.15
N GLY A 22 3.62 -4.53 -4.31
CA GLY A 22 2.58 -3.81 -3.60
C GLY A 22 3.15 -2.77 -2.66
N ARG A 23 2.30 -1.82 -2.35
CA ARG A 23 2.49 -0.88 -1.26
C ARG A 23 2.34 -1.62 0.06
N ASP A 24 3.11 -1.22 1.05
CA ASP A 24 2.79 -1.56 2.43
C ASP A 24 2.00 -0.42 3.04
N ILE A 25 0.78 -0.71 3.44
CA ILE A 25 -0.18 0.27 3.96
C ILE A 25 -0.48 -0.08 5.41
N VAL A 26 -0.32 0.88 6.31
CA VAL A 26 -0.81 0.77 7.69
C VAL A 26 -2.04 1.65 7.83
N LEU A 27 -3.19 1.03 8.07
CA LEU A 27 -4.41 1.72 8.42
C LEU A 27 -4.47 1.86 9.94
N ILE A 28 -4.59 3.09 10.41
CA ILE A 28 -4.75 3.41 11.83
C ILE A 28 -6.16 3.92 12.05
N VAL A 29 -6.93 3.26 12.90
CA VAL A 29 -8.33 3.58 13.17
C VAL A 29 -8.53 3.95 14.63
N ASP A 30 -9.10 5.13 14.85
CA ASP A 30 -9.51 5.61 16.16
C ASP A 30 -10.76 4.86 16.66
N THR A 31 -10.73 4.43 17.92
CA THR A 31 -11.83 3.74 18.62
C THR A 31 -12.29 4.46 19.88
N SER A 32 -11.85 5.69 20.08
CA SER A 32 -12.18 6.54 21.23
C SER A 32 -13.68 6.85 21.30
N ASP A 33 -14.12 7.39 22.44
CA ASP A 33 -15.55 7.61 22.69
C ASP A 33 -16.19 8.66 21.75
N SER A 34 -15.41 9.59 21.18
CA SER A 34 -15.88 10.59 20.19
C SER A 34 -16.42 9.93 18.92
N MET A 35 -15.86 8.78 18.54
CA MET A 35 -16.28 8.02 17.36
C MET A 35 -17.67 7.38 17.50
N ARG A 36 -18.31 7.48 18.68
CA ARG A 36 -19.68 7.01 18.94
C ARG A 36 -20.77 7.93 18.36
N GLU A 37 -20.43 9.17 18.02
CA GLU A 37 -21.40 10.14 17.50
C GLU A 37 -22.05 9.67 16.19
N ARG A 38 -23.35 9.94 16.05
CA ARG A 38 -24.21 9.50 14.95
C ARG A 38 -24.42 10.60 13.91
N GLY A 39 -24.97 10.22 12.75
CA GLY A 39 -25.31 11.18 11.69
C GLY A 39 -24.17 11.50 10.72
N PHE A 40 -23.06 10.77 10.82
CA PHE A 40 -21.93 10.88 9.90
C PHE A 40 -22.25 10.34 8.50
N ASP A 41 -23.12 9.34 8.39
CA ASP A 41 -23.65 8.87 7.11
C ASP A 41 -25.03 9.51 6.83
N PRO A 42 -25.15 10.33 5.76
CA PRO A 42 -26.43 10.89 5.34
C PRO A 42 -27.47 9.81 4.98
N SER A 43 -27.02 8.66 4.50
CA SER A 43 -27.87 7.55 4.03
C SER A 43 -28.45 6.75 5.20
N ASN A 44 -27.69 6.64 6.30
CA ASN A 44 -28.14 5.99 7.52
C ASN A 44 -27.68 6.76 8.75
N ARG A 45 -28.53 7.68 9.20
CA ARG A 45 -28.25 8.53 10.37
C ARG A 45 -28.14 7.77 11.71
N GLN A 46 -28.53 6.50 11.78
CA GLN A 46 -28.41 5.71 13.00
C GLN A 46 -26.99 5.16 13.20
N LYS A 47 -26.20 5.06 12.12
CA LYS A 47 -24.81 4.61 12.21
C LYS A 47 -23.96 5.67 12.92
N ASN A 48 -23.05 5.19 13.76
CA ASN A 48 -22.01 6.03 14.34
C ASN A 48 -20.82 6.22 13.39
N LYS A 49 -19.97 7.23 13.66
CA LYS A 49 -18.74 7.50 12.90
C LYS A 49 -17.88 6.25 12.73
N PHE A 50 -17.68 5.49 13.81
CA PHE A 50 -16.87 4.28 13.79
C PHE A 50 -17.37 3.19 12.84
N GLU A 51 -18.67 2.92 12.84
CA GLU A 51 -19.30 1.94 11.94
C GLU A 51 -19.09 2.33 10.47
N VAL A 52 -19.27 3.61 10.16
CA VAL A 52 -19.04 4.12 8.81
C VAL A 52 -17.57 4.01 8.41
N VAL A 53 -16.66 4.40 9.32
CA VAL A 53 -15.21 4.28 9.09
C VAL A 53 -14.81 2.83 8.86
N LYS A 54 -15.36 1.87 9.62
CA LYS A 54 -15.15 0.43 9.41
C LYS A 54 -15.59 -0.02 8.02
N GLU A 55 -16.79 0.38 7.59
CA GLU A 55 -17.33 -0.01 6.27
C GLU A 55 -16.48 0.54 5.12
N VAL A 56 -16.07 1.81 5.22
CA VAL A 56 -15.22 2.43 4.20
C VAL A 56 -13.81 1.82 4.23
N ALA A 57 -13.23 1.57 5.41
CA ALA A 57 -11.94 0.91 5.55
C ALA A 57 -11.96 -0.53 5.01
N ALA A 58 -13.03 -1.30 5.28
CA ALA A 58 -13.20 -2.65 4.74
C ALA A 58 -13.33 -2.64 3.21
N SER A 59 -14.04 -1.65 2.66
CA SER A 59 -14.17 -1.45 1.21
C SER A 59 -12.85 -1.04 0.57
N PHE A 60 -12.07 -0.20 1.26
CA PHE A 60 -10.72 0.19 0.84
C PHE A 60 -9.79 -1.04 0.79
N VAL A 61 -9.78 -1.86 1.83
CA VAL A 61 -8.96 -3.09 1.91
C VAL A 61 -9.34 -4.09 0.82
N GLN A 62 -10.62 -4.24 0.51
CA GLN A 62 -11.09 -5.20 -0.51
C GLN A 62 -10.43 -4.98 -1.88
N LYS A 63 -10.15 -3.73 -2.23
CA LYS A 63 -9.57 -3.35 -3.52
C LYS A 63 -8.06 -3.62 -3.62
N ARG A 64 -7.41 -4.16 -2.57
CA ARG A 64 -5.95 -4.18 -2.38
C ARG A 64 -5.31 -5.57 -2.52
N GLN A 65 -5.69 -6.33 -3.55
CA GLN A 65 -5.17 -7.70 -3.75
C GLN A 65 -3.65 -7.80 -3.91
N ASN A 66 -3.01 -6.70 -4.32
CA ASN A 66 -1.57 -6.63 -4.56
C ASN A 66 -0.80 -5.88 -3.47
N ASP A 67 -1.46 -5.22 -2.52
CA ASP A 67 -0.81 -4.46 -1.45
C ASP A 67 -0.85 -5.25 -0.14
N ARG A 68 0.13 -5.04 0.75
CA ARG A 68 0.03 -5.54 2.12
C ARG A 68 -0.59 -4.48 2.99
N VAL A 69 -1.62 -4.86 3.74
CA VAL A 69 -2.30 -3.94 4.64
C VAL A 69 -2.18 -4.45 6.07
N ALA A 70 -1.84 -3.56 6.98
CA ALA A 70 -1.91 -3.76 8.42
C ALA A 70 -3.02 -2.89 9.01
N LEU A 71 -3.57 -3.32 10.14
CA LEU A 71 -4.54 -2.55 10.91
C LEU A 71 -3.97 -2.30 12.31
N ILE A 72 -3.88 -1.04 12.67
CA ILE A 72 -3.62 -0.59 14.03
C ILE A 72 -4.89 0.09 14.54
N THR A 73 -5.24 -0.22 15.78
CA THR A 73 -6.40 0.35 16.45
C THR A 73 -5.91 1.06 17.71
N PHE A 74 -6.46 2.25 17.96
CA PHE A 74 -6.01 3.04 19.10
C PHE A 74 -7.14 3.81 19.79
N ALA A 75 -6.92 4.09 21.07
CA ALA A 75 -7.66 5.04 21.89
C ALA A 75 -6.75 5.46 23.08
N ASP A 76 -6.92 4.90 24.29
CA ASP A 76 -5.98 5.13 25.41
C ASP A 76 -4.60 4.50 25.12
N ILE A 77 -4.61 3.35 24.43
CA ILE A 77 -3.42 2.63 23.99
C ILE A 77 -3.49 2.39 22.49
N ALA A 78 -2.35 2.11 21.86
CA ALA A 78 -2.27 1.68 20.47
C ALA A 78 -1.81 0.22 20.35
N PHE A 79 -2.55 -0.59 19.59
CA PHE A 79 -2.19 -1.98 19.34
C PHE A 79 -2.39 -2.40 17.89
N VAL A 80 -1.60 -3.38 17.48
CA VAL A 80 -1.67 -4.01 16.16
C VAL A 80 -2.82 -5.01 16.14
N ALA A 81 -3.94 -4.65 15.53
CA ALA A 81 -5.08 -5.55 15.34
C ALA A 81 -4.80 -6.59 14.22
N SER A 82 -4.06 -6.20 13.19
CA SER A 82 -3.53 -7.11 12.17
C SER A 82 -2.14 -6.67 11.72
N PRO A 83 -1.14 -7.56 11.67
CA PRO A 83 0.12 -7.28 11.00
C PRO A 83 -0.08 -7.14 9.48
N LEU A 84 0.97 -6.72 8.77
CA LEU A 84 0.99 -6.61 7.31
C LEU A 84 0.65 -7.95 6.65
N THR A 85 -0.45 -7.99 5.91
CA THR A 85 -0.92 -9.19 5.20
C THR A 85 -1.45 -8.86 3.81
N PHE A 86 -1.37 -9.82 2.88
CA PHE A 86 -2.06 -9.77 1.59
C PHE A 86 -3.48 -10.34 1.67
N GLU A 87 -3.84 -11.00 2.78
CA GLU A 87 -5.13 -11.68 2.97
C GLU A 87 -6.22 -10.65 3.29
N THR A 88 -6.75 -10.03 2.22
CA THR A 88 -7.76 -8.97 2.33
C THR A 88 -9.04 -9.45 3.01
N GLU A 89 -9.49 -10.70 2.75
CA GLU A 89 -10.69 -11.27 3.37
C GLU A 89 -10.55 -11.39 4.89
N PHE A 90 -9.42 -11.90 5.38
CA PHE A 90 -9.15 -12.00 6.81
C PHE A 90 -9.07 -10.63 7.46
N LEU A 91 -8.43 -9.67 6.79
CA LEU A 91 -8.35 -8.30 7.29
C LEU A 91 -9.72 -7.62 7.38
N GLN A 92 -10.62 -7.87 6.42
CA GLN A 92 -12.00 -7.39 6.49
C GLN A 92 -12.75 -7.98 7.69
N GLN A 93 -12.54 -9.26 8.00
CA GLN A 93 -13.11 -9.88 9.22
C GLN A 93 -12.56 -9.21 10.48
N ILE A 94 -11.25 -8.94 10.54
CA ILE A 94 -10.63 -8.23 11.68
C ILE A 94 -11.24 -6.83 11.85
N ILE A 95 -11.39 -6.06 10.77
CA ILE A 95 -12.05 -4.74 10.79
C ILE A 95 -13.49 -4.87 11.30
N GLY A 96 -14.23 -5.89 10.84
CA GLY A 96 -15.59 -6.18 11.29
C GLY A 96 -15.69 -6.46 12.78
N MET A 97 -14.71 -7.17 13.34
CA MET A 97 -14.62 -7.51 14.77
C MET A 97 -14.23 -6.34 15.68
N GLN A 98 -13.68 -5.25 15.14
CA GLN A 98 -13.34 -4.08 15.96
C GLN A 98 -14.58 -3.44 16.57
N ARG A 99 -14.45 -3.00 17.82
CA ARG A 99 -15.50 -2.40 18.64
C ARG A 99 -15.03 -1.05 19.21
N LEU A 100 -15.96 -0.12 19.37
CA LEU A 100 -15.73 1.13 20.09
C LEU A 100 -15.23 0.84 21.51
N GLY A 101 -14.26 1.60 21.98
CA GLY A 101 -13.72 1.50 23.32
C GLY A 101 -12.80 0.31 23.57
N ILE A 102 -12.47 -0.50 22.55
CA ILE A 102 -11.58 -1.68 22.71
C ILE A 102 -10.19 -1.29 23.19
N ALA A 103 -9.74 -0.08 22.84
CA ALA A 103 -8.44 0.46 23.20
C ALA A 103 -8.52 1.52 24.31
N GLY A 104 -9.68 1.70 24.95
CA GLY A 104 -9.93 2.79 25.91
C GLY A 104 -10.80 3.93 25.36
N LYS A 105 -10.84 5.08 26.04
CA LYS A 105 -11.80 6.16 25.75
C LYS A 105 -11.20 7.46 25.23
N ARG A 106 -9.92 7.68 25.52
CA ARG A 106 -9.11 8.84 25.16
C ARG A 106 -8.35 8.55 23.86
N THR A 107 -7.38 9.39 23.51
CA THR A 107 -6.79 9.38 22.17
C THR A 107 -5.27 9.52 22.26
N ALA A 108 -4.55 8.46 21.87
CA ALA A 108 -3.10 8.33 21.83
C ALA A 108 -2.61 8.25 20.37
N ILE A 109 -2.63 9.38 19.66
CA ILE A 109 -2.28 9.46 18.24
C ILE A 109 -0.78 9.22 18.03
N ASN A 110 0.08 9.86 18.83
CA ASN A 110 1.53 9.76 18.63
C ASN A 110 2.00 8.32 18.82
N ASP A 111 1.49 7.64 19.85
CA ASP A 111 1.87 6.26 20.17
C ASP A 111 1.46 5.30 19.02
N ALA A 112 0.27 5.50 18.44
CA ALA A 112 -0.19 4.74 17.27
C ALA A 112 0.68 4.97 16.03
N LEU A 113 1.09 6.23 15.80
CA LEU A 113 1.98 6.57 14.70
C LEU A 113 3.36 5.94 14.91
N VAL A 114 3.96 6.06 16.09
CA VAL A 114 5.26 5.42 16.37
C VAL A 114 5.21 3.92 16.12
N GLN A 115 4.17 3.23 16.61
CA GLN A 115 4.00 1.80 16.36
C GLN A 115 3.90 1.47 14.86
N SER A 116 3.22 2.33 14.09
CA SER A 116 3.09 2.20 12.63
C SER A 116 4.42 2.39 11.90
N TYR A 117 5.19 3.42 12.28
CA TYR A 117 6.52 3.68 11.72
C TYR A 117 7.49 2.54 12.03
N SER A 118 7.51 2.04 13.26
CA SER A 118 8.35 0.88 13.65
C SER A 118 7.99 -0.39 12.90
N MET A 119 6.70 -0.60 12.59
CA MET A 119 6.27 -1.73 11.77
C MET A 119 6.79 -1.62 10.33
N LEU A 120 6.66 -0.44 9.72
CA LEU A 120 7.07 -0.19 8.33
C LEU A 120 8.58 -0.09 8.15
N GLU A 121 9.33 0.27 9.19
CA GLU A 121 10.80 0.27 9.16
C GLU A 121 11.36 -1.10 8.75
N LYS A 122 10.77 -2.18 9.28
CA LYS A 122 11.15 -3.57 9.00
C LYS A 122 10.75 -4.05 7.60
N SER A 123 9.90 -3.29 6.90
CA SER A 123 9.43 -3.67 5.57
C SER A 123 10.48 -3.41 4.48
N LYS A 124 10.53 -4.31 3.50
CA LYS A 124 11.34 -4.18 2.27
C LYS A 124 10.56 -3.57 1.09
N ALA A 125 9.29 -3.19 1.28
CA ALA A 125 8.48 -2.58 0.24
C ALA A 125 9.06 -1.23 -0.21
N LYS A 126 8.98 -0.94 -1.51
CA LYS A 126 9.45 0.32 -2.10
C LYS A 126 8.56 1.49 -1.71
N SER A 127 7.25 1.27 -1.69
CA SER A 127 6.25 2.25 -1.24
C SER A 127 5.67 1.83 0.11
N LYS A 128 5.68 2.77 1.05
CA LYS A 128 5.23 2.58 2.43
C LYS A 128 4.36 3.76 2.82
N ILE A 129 3.14 3.47 3.26
CA ILE A 129 2.11 4.47 3.50
C ILE A 129 1.46 4.20 4.85
N ILE A 130 1.22 5.26 5.60
CA ILE A 130 0.37 5.26 6.80
C ILE A 130 -0.85 6.12 6.49
N ILE A 131 -2.04 5.61 6.81
CA ILE A 131 -3.28 6.36 6.74
C ILE A 131 -3.87 6.38 8.16
N LEU A 132 -3.86 7.55 8.77
CA LEU A 132 -4.44 7.80 10.08
C LEU A 132 -5.88 8.32 9.94
N LEU A 133 -6.82 7.66 10.62
CA LEU A 133 -8.20 8.09 10.73
C LEU A 133 -8.51 8.41 12.19
N THR A 134 -8.86 9.66 12.47
CA THR A 134 -9.17 10.13 13.83
C THR A 134 -10.18 11.26 13.78
N ASP A 135 -11.04 11.33 14.78
CA ASP A 135 -11.95 12.44 15.02
C ASP A 135 -11.58 13.23 16.29
N GLY A 136 -10.37 13.02 16.83
CA GLY A 136 -9.99 13.50 18.14
C GLY A 136 -8.67 14.28 18.17
N VAL A 137 -8.30 14.65 19.40
CA VAL A 137 -7.07 15.37 19.73
C VAL A 137 -6.22 14.48 20.63
N ASP A 138 -4.93 14.38 20.29
CA ASP A 138 -3.96 13.66 21.09
C ASP A 138 -3.92 14.19 22.53
N ASN A 139 -4.13 13.33 23.52
CA ASN A 139 -4.27 13.76 24.91
C ASN A 139 -3.69 12.82 25.97
N VAL A 140 -3.26 11.62 25.57
CA VAL A 140 -2.66 10.61 26.47
C VAL A 140 -1.40 9.97 25.92
N SER A 141 -0.96 10.34 24.72
CA SER A 141 0.27 9.78 24.17
C SER A 141 1.44 10.01 25.12
N GLN A 142 2.25 8.97 25.28
CA GLN A 142 3.50 9.07 26.02
C GLN A 142 4.58 9.75 25.17
N VAL A 143 4.52 9.55 23.86
CA VAL A 143 5.44 10.15 22.90
C VAL A 143 5.07 11.61 22.64
N THR A 144 6.07 12.50 22.66
CA THR A 144 5.87 13.93 22.34
C THR A 144 5.75 14.17 20.84
N THR A 145 5.15 15.31 20.45
CA THR A 145 5.02 15.69 19.03
C THR A 145 6.39 15.90 18.37
N GLU A 146 7.37 16.41 19.13
CA GLU A 146 8.74 16.67 18.68
C GLU A 146 9.49 15.38 18.36
N GLU A 147 9.38 14.37 19.23
CA GLU A 147 9.94 13.04 19.03
C GLU A 147 9.32 12.36 17.81
N LEU A 148 7.99 12.43 17.70
CA LEU A 148 7.26 11.89 16.55
C LEU A 148 7.71 12.58 15.25
N THR A 149 7.77 13.91 15.23
CA THR A 149 8.18 14.67 14.04
C THR A 149 9.58 14.26 13.58
N SER A 150 10.50 14.11 14.54
CA SER A 150 11.87 13.66 14.27
C SER A 150 11.94 12.24 13.70
N LEU A 151 11.08 11.33 14.16
CA LEU A 151 10.96 9.97 13.62
C LEU A 151 10.41 9.99 12.19
N VAL A 152 9.35 10.77 11.98
CA VAL A 152 8.63 10.90 10.70
C VAL A 152 9.57 11.45 9.62
N GLU A 153 10.30 12.53 9.89
CA GLU A 153 11.19 13.19 8.92
C GLU A 153 12.36 12.30 8.46
N LYS A 154 12.87 11.45 9.36
CA LYS A 154 13.95 10.50 9.07
C LYS A 154 13.45 9.27 8.30
N SER A 155 12.15 9.02 8.33
CA SER A 155 11.53 7.86 7.69
C SER A 155 11.26 8.10 6.20
N LYS A 156 11.25 7.02 5.41
CA LYS A 156 10.82 7.00 4.00
C LYS A 156 9.38 6.47 3.87
N VAL A 157 8.51 6.90 4.77
CA VAL A 157 7.10 6.48 4.83
C VAL A 157 6.25 7.73 4.63
N LYS A 158 5.22 7.62 3.77
CA LYS A 158 4.25 8.69 3.58
C LYS A 158 3.16 8.64 4.63
N LEU A 159 2.82 9.76 5.23
CA LEU A 159 1.74 9.86 6.21
C LEU A 159 0.57 10.68 5.67
N TYR A 160 -0.58 10.02 5.51
CA TYR A 160 -1.86 10.66 5.26
C TYR A 160 -2.67 10.70 6.54
N THR A 161 -3.23 11.85 6.85
CA THR A 161 -4.12 12.02 8.01
C THR A 161 -5.51 12.39 7.52
N ILE A 162 -6.52 11.79 8.12
CA ILE A 162 -7.92 12.01 7.78
C ILE A 162 -8.66 12.36 9.07
N GLY A 163 -9.02 13.64 9.20
CA GLY A 163 -9.92 14.13 10.24
C GLY A 163 -11.36 13.73 9.92
N VAL A 164 -11.96 12.89 10.76
CA VAL A 164 -13.33 12.41 10.59
C VAL A 164 -14.28 13.32 11.37
N GLY A 165 -15.27 13.90 10.70
CA GLY A 165 -16.23 14.81 11.33
C GLY A 165 -16.05 16.27 10.91
N SER A 166 -16.45 17.19 11.77
CA SER A 166 -16.30 18.63 11.57
C SER A 166 -14.92 19.11 12.00
N GLU A 167 -14.46 20.25 11.47
CA GLU A 167 -13.16 20.85 11.80
C GLU A 167 -12.97 21.19 13.29
N ARG A 168 -14.04 21.13 14.09
CA ARG A 168 -14.00 21.34 15.54
C ARG A 168 -13.74 20.06 16.33
N ASP A 169 -13.90 18.90 15.70
CA ASP A 169 -13.84 17.60 16.37
C ASP A 169 -12.37 17.16 16.52
N PHE A 170 -11.53 17.50 15.53
CA PHE A 170 -10.12 17.13 15.47
C PHE A 170 -9.20 18.35 15.38
N ASP A 171 -7.93 18.19 15.81
CA ASP A 171 -6.91 19.22 15.63
C ASP A 171 -6.34 19.19 14.21
N GLY A 172 -6.97 19.94 13.30
CA GLY A 172 -6.53 20.04 11.92
C GLY A 172 -5.14 20.68 11.75
N VAL A 173 -4.67 21.50 12.70
CA VAL A 173 -3.34 22.11 12.64
C VAL A 173 -2.29 21.05 12.93
N TYR A 174 -2.48 20.28 14.00
CA TYR A 174 -1.63 19.15 14.35
C TYR A 174 -1.60 18.11 13.22
N LEU A 175 -2.77 17.66 12.72
CA LEU A 175 -2.84 16.66 11.64
C LEU A 175 -2.13 17.10 10.36
N ARG A 176 -2.23 18.39 9.99
CA ARG A 176 -1.48 18.97 8.86
C ARG A 176 0.02 19.01 9.11
N LYS A 177 0.45 19.37 10.33
CA LYS A 177 1.87 19.44 10.71
C LYS A 177 2.53 18.07 10.55
N ILE A 178 1.94 17.03 11.11
CA ILE A 178 2.51 15.67 11.05
C ILE A 178 2.45 15.07 9.64
N ALA A 179 1.35 15.28 8.89
CA ALA A 179 1.23 14.80 7.51
C ALA A 179 2.30 15.44 6.60
N LYS A 180 2.54 16.75 6.77
CA LYS A 180 3.58 17.47 6.04
C LYS A 180 4.98 16.96 6.38
N ALA A 181 5.26 16.71 7.65
CA ALA A 181 6.52 16.09 8.07
C ALA A 181 6.72 14.73 7.38
N GLY A 182 5.64 13.94 7.28
CA GLY A 182 5.64 12.64 6.61
C GLY A 182 5.45 12.71 5.10
N LYS A 183 5.68 13.86 4.45
CA LYS A 183 5.57 14.06 2.99
C LYS A 183 4.25 13.59 2.37
N GLY A 184 3.19 13.53 3.17
CA GLY A 184 1.83 13.23 2.71
C GLY A 184 0.92 14.43 2.84
N GLN A 185 -0.37 14.19 2.93
CA GLN A 185 -1.40 15.22 2.96
C GLN A 185 -2.42 14.94 4.05
N ALA A 186 -2.99 16.03 4.59
CA ALA A 186 -4.08 15.96 5.54
C ALA A 186 -5.40 16.25 4.85
N TYR A 187 -6.41 15.45 5.16
CA TYR A 187 -7.75 15.53 4.63
C TYR A 187 -8.76 15.68 5.76
N ALA A 188 -9.93 16.21 5.43
CA ALA A 188 -11.08 16.23 6.32
C ALA A 188 -12.25 15.56 5.61
N ALA A 189 -12.91 14.64 6.28
CA ALA A 189 -14.07 13.92 5.77
C ALA A 189 -15.24 14.10 6.73
N ARG A 190 -16.28 14.82 6.31
CA ARG A 190 -17.48 15.09 7.13
C ARG A 190 -18.58 14.04 6.94
N ASN A 191 -18.40 13.12 5.98
CA ASN A 191 -19.33 12.03 5.72
C ASN A 191 -18.66 10.85 5.02
N ALA A 192 -19.40 9.74 4.93
CA ALA A 192 -18.98 8.50 4.26
C ALA A 192 -18.48 8.72 2.82
N HIS A 193 -19.19 9.55 2.04
CA HIS A 193 -18.87 9.79 0.63
C HIS A 193 -17.54 10.54 0.46
N MET A 194 -17.32 11.57 1.26
CA MET A 194 -16.05 12.30 1.27
C MET A 194 -14.91 11.41 1.74
N LEU A 195 -15.13 10.57 2.75
CA LEU A 195 -14.12 9.62 3.21
C LEU A 195 -13.70 8.65 2.09
N SER A 196 -14.68 8.11 1.36
CA SER A 196 -14.40 7.26 0.19
C SER A 196 -13.61 8.00 -0.89
N LYS A 197 -13.97 9.25 -1.20
CA LYS A 197 -13.26 10.07 -2.18
C LYS A 197 -11.80 10.33 -1.78
N VAL A 198 -11.55 10.60 -0.50
CA VAL A 198 -10.18 10.79 0.02
C VAL A 198 -9.35 9.53 -0.19
N TYR A 199 -9.91 8.35 0.06
CA TYR A 199 -9.21 7.10 -0.22
C TYR A 199 -8.90 6.91 -1.71
N ASP A 200 -9.84 7.24 -2.60
CA ASP A 200 -9.62 7.17 -4.05
C ASP A 200 -8.57 8.19 -4.53
N GLU A 201 -8.49 9.35 -3.87
CA GLU A 201 -7.47 10.38 -4.14
C GLU A 201 -6.08 9.93 -3.68
N ILE A 202 -5.95 9.39 -2.47
CA ILE A 202 -4.70 8.79 -1.96
C ILE A 202 -4.22 7.71 -2.93
N ASP A 203 -5.12 6.89 -3.45
CA ASP A 203 -4.79 5.88 -4.45
C ASP A 203 -4.21 6.46 -5.73
N ARG A 204 -4.82 7.52 -6.27
CA ARG A 204 -4.35 8.15 -7.48
C ARG A 204 -2.95 8.74 -7.29
N LEU A 205 -2.71 9.40 -6.16
CA LEU A 205 -1.41 9.98 -5.81
C LEU A 205 -0.33 8.88 -5.74
N GLU A 206 -0.65 7.74 -5.14
CA GLU A 206 0.33 6.67 -4.97
C GLU A 206 0.52 5.80 -6.22
N ALA A 207 -0.52 5.62 -7.05
CA ALA A 207 -0.41 4.92 -8.33
C ALA A 207 0.53 5.63 -9.31
N SER A 208 0.49 6.97 -9.34
CA SER A 208 1.36 7.77 -10.24
C SER A 208 2.86 7.68 -9.94
N GLN A 209 3.24 7.17 -8.76
CA GLN A 209 4.65 7.05 -8.36
C GLN A 209 5.21 5.65 -8.56
N MET A 210 4.39 4.71 -9.04
CA MET A 210 4.81 3.35 -9.33
C MET A 210 5.14 3.23 -10.82
N ASP A 211 6.41 3.52 -11.17
CA ASP A 211 6.96 3.16 -12.47
C ASP A 211 7.08 1.63 -12.55
N ASP A 212 6.08 1.00 -13.17
CA ASP A 212 6.15 -0.40 -13.58
C ASP A 212 7.25 -0.54 -14.64
N LYS A 213 8.49 -0.74 -14.20
CA LYS A 213 9.60 -1.10 -15.11
C LYS A 213 9.28 -2.47 -15.72
N LYS A 214 8.70 -2.47 -16.91
CA LYS A 214 8.52 -3.66 -17.74
C LYS A 214 9.87 -4.34 -17.91
N VAL A 215 10.01 -5.57 -17.42
CA VAL A 215 11.20 -6.38 -17.66
C VAL A 215 11.00 -7.08 -19.00
N VAL A 216 11.60 -6.55 -20.06
CA VAL A 216 11.62 -7.20 -21.37
C VAL A 216 12.73 -8.25 -21.36
N GLN A 217 12.40 -9.52 -21.54
CA GLN A 217 13.38 -10.57 -21.74
C GLN A 217 13.46 -10.94 -23.23
N HIS A 218 14.68 -10.89 -23.77
CA HIS A 218 14.98 -11.27 -25.14
C HIS A 218 15.40 -12.75 -25.16
N ILE A 219 14.61 -13.61 -25.80
CA ILE A 219 15.02 -15.00 -26.06
C ILE A 219 15.63 -15.05 -27.44
N TYR A 220 16.94 -15.29 -27.50
CA TYR A 220 17.69 -15.38 -28.75
C TYR A 220 17.50 -16.77 -29.39
N LEU A 221 17.03 -16.82 -30.63
CA LEU A 221 16.75 -18.05 -31.37
C LEU A 221 17.87 -18.44 -32.34
N PHE A 222 18.99 -17.71 -32.38
CA PHE A 222 20.07 -17.91 -33.35
C PHE A 222 20.64 -19.34 -33.34
N ILE A 223 20.48 -20.08 -32.23
CA ILE A 223 20.99 -21.43 -32.06
C ILE A 223 20.40 -22.41 -33.08
N TYR A 224 19.12 -22.28 -33.44
CA TYR A 224 18.45 -23.17 -34.39
C TYR A 224 18.96 -23.03 -35.84
N PRO A 225 18.96 -21.81 -36.46
CA PRO A 225 19.50 -21.62 -37.79
C PRO A 225 21.01 -21.87 -37.86
N LEU A 226 21.76 -21.63 -36.77
CA LEU A 226 23.18 -21.93 -36.68
C LEU A 226 23.45 -23.44 -36.76
N LEU A 227 22.75 -24.23 -35.94
CA LEU A 227 22.92 -25.68 -35.86
C LEU A 227 22.55 -26.34 -37.21
N PHE A 228 21.48 -25.87 -37.84
CA PHE A 228 21.10 -26.34 -39.18
C PHE A 228 22.13 -25.98 -40.26
N SER A 229 22.76 -24.81 -40.17
CA SER A 229 23.85 -24.43 -41.08
C SER A 229 25.09 -25.31 -40.92
N ILE A 230 25.44 -25.68 -39.69
CA ILE A 230 26.56 -26.59 -39.39
C ILE A 230 26.28 -27.99 -39.95
N LEU A 231 25.06 -28.52 -39.74
CA LEU A 231 24.65 -29.82 -40.27
C LEU A 231 24.71 -29.88 -41.80
N LEU A 232 24.23 -28.84 -42.50
CA LEU A 232 24.33 -28.75 -43.95
C LEU A 232 25.78 -28.75 -44.44
N LEU A 233 26.67 -28.05 -43.73
CA LEU A 233 28.08 -27.99 -44.08
C LEU A 233 28.77 -29.35 -43.87
N LEU A 234 28.49 -30.04 -42.77
CA LEU A 234 28.97 -31.41 -42.53
C LEU A 234 28.46 -32.40 -43.58
N PHE A 235 27.18 -32.29 -43.95
CA PHE A 235 26.58 -33.12 -45.00
C PHE A 235 27.24 -32.88 -46.36
N PHE A 236 27.49 -31.61 -46.71
CA PHE A 236 28.19 -31.25 -47.94
C PHE A 236 29.61 -31.82 -47.98
N ILE A 237 30.37 -31.71 -46.88
CA ILE A 237 31.72 -32.28 -46.78
C ILE A 237 31.65 -33.81 -46.94
N TYR A 238 30.72 -34.48 -46.26
CA TYR A 238 30.55 -35.94 -46.36
C TYR A 238 30.32 -36.39 -47.82
N PHE A 239 29.40 -35.74 -48.55
CA PHE A 239 29.14 -36.07 -49.95
C PHE A 239 30.32 -35.75 -50.86
N LYS A 240 31.03 -34.64 -50.61
CA LYS A 240 32.21 -34.27 -51.40
C LYS A 240 33.35 -35.28 -51.22
N THR A 241 33.61 -35.71 -50.00
CA THR A 241 34.63 -36.73 -49.70
C THR A 241 34.24 -38.09 -50.31
N LYS A 242 32.97 -38.47 -50.25
CA LYS A 242 32.47 -39.73 -50.84
C LYS A 242 32.48 -39.76 -52.37
N ARG A 243 32.44 -38.59 -53.04
CA ARG A 243 32.60 -38.44 -54.49
C ARG A 243 34.06 -38.36 -54.94
N SER A 244 34.99 -38.15 -54.01
CA SER A 244 36.43 -38.02 -54.27
C SER A 244 37.20 -39.32 -54.00
N LEU A 245 36.50 -40.36 -53.54
CA LEU A 245 36.93 -41.76 -53.39
C LEU A 245 36.29 -42.57 -54.52
#